data_AF-A0A0M0G9A0-F1
#
_entry.id   AF-A0A0M0G9A0-F1
#
_cell.length_a   1.000
_cell.length_b   1.000
_cell.length_c   1.000
_cell.angle_alpha   90.00
_cell.angle_beta   90.00
_cell.angle_gamma   90.00
#
_symmetry.space_group_name_H-M   'P 1'
#
loop_
_entity.id
_entity.type
_entity.pdbx_description
1 polymer ?
#
loop_
_entity_poly.entity_id
_entity_poly.type
_entity_poly.pdbx_seq_one_letter_code
_entity_poly.pdbx_strand_id
1 'polypeptide(L)' 'MIFAEKLKKERKEKGWSQEELAEKLFVSRQSVSKWENGRTTPALKSLLS' A
#
# COMPACT_ATOMS: atom_id res chain seq x y z
N MET A 1 12.77 8.99 -5.77
CA MET A 1 11.65 8.05 -5.97
C MET A 1 10.49 8.49 -5.09
N ILE A 2 9.30 8.64 -5.67
CA ILE A 2 8.09 9.03 -4.94
C ILE A 2 7.57 7.79 -4.18
N PHE A 3 7.06 7.96 -2.95
CA PHE A 3 6.57 6.87 -2.08
C PHE A 3 5.70 5.84 -2.83
N ALA A 4 4.79 6.32 -3.68
CA ALA A 4 3.88 5.52 -4.50
C ALA A 4 4.61 4.51 -5.40
N GLU A 5 5.70 4.95 -6.06
CA GLU A 5 6.48 4.09 -6.97
C GLU A 5 7.25 3.03 -6.19
N LYS A 6 7.84 3.41 -5.05
CA LYS A 6 8.59 2.47 -4.20
C LYS A 6 7.66 1.39 -3.64
N LEU A 7 6.49 1.77 -3.14
CA LEU A 7 5.51 0.81 -2.62
C LEU A 7 5.08 -0.20 -3.69
N LYS A 8 4.76 0.28 -4.89
CA LYS A 8 4.35 -0.55 -6.02
C LYS A 8 5.45 -1.48 -6.50
N LYS A 9 6.70 -1.00 -6.50
CA LYS A 9 7.88 -1.80 -6.86
C LYS A 9 8.07 -2.94 -5.86
N GLU A 10 8.17 -2.63 -4.58
CA GLU A 10 8.37 -3.62 -3.50
C GLU A 10 7.25 -4.67 -3.48
N ARG A 11 5.99 -4.25 -3.66
CA ARG A 11 4.86 -5.17 -3.73
C ARG A 11 5.04 -6.18 -4.87
N LYS A 12 5.40 -5.69 -6.06
CA LYS A 12 5.61 -6.54 -7.24
C LYS A 12 6.82 -7.46 -7.10
N GLU A 13 7.92 -6.96 -6.55
CA GLU A 13 9.13 -7.76 -6.30
C GLU A 13 8.86 -8.93 -5.33
N LYS A 14 7.93 -8.73 -4.39
CA LYS A 14 7.47 -9.78 -3.47
C LYS A 14 6.33 -10.64 -4.02
N GLY A 15 5.89 -10.40 -5.25
CA GLY A 15 4.81 -11.15 -5.90
C GLY A 15 3.43 -10.93 -5.31
N TRP A 16 3.22 -9.87 -4.52
CA TRP A 16 1.95 -9.61 -3.85
C TRP A 16 0.97 -8.87 -4.76
N SER A 17 -0.31 -9.24 -4.66
CA SER A 17 -1.44 -8.44 -5.09
C SER A 17 -1.66 -7.23 -4.16
N GLN A 18 -2.46 -6.26 -4.60
CA GLN A 18 -2.84 -5.14 -3.74
C GLN A 18 -3.66 -5.59 -2.53
N GLU A 19 -4.40 -6.70 -2.64
CA GLU A 19 -5.18 -7.30 -1.55
C GLU A 19 -4.25 -7.89 -0.49
N GLU A 20 -3.28 -8.71 -0.90
CA GLU A 20 -2.30 -9.31 0.02
C GLU A 20 -1.45 -8.26 0.75
N LEU A 21 -1.08 -7.17 0.07
CA LEU A 21 -0.39 -6.06 0.72
C LEU A 21 -1.31 -5.34 1.72
N ALA A 22 -2.59 -5.19 1.39
CA ALA A 22 -3.57 -4.57 2.26
C ALA A 22 -3.80 -5.38 3.54
N GLU A 23 -3.95 -6.71 3.42
CA GLU A 23 -4.05 -7.63 4.55
C GLU A 23 -2.82 -7.53 5.47
N LYS A 24 -1.60 -7.54 4.89
CA LYS A 24 -0.34 -7.44 5.66
C LYS A 24 -0.18 -6.11 6.38
N LEU A 25 -0.78 -5.05 5.86
CA LEU A 25 -0.72 -3.71 6.43
C LEU A 25 -1.97 -3.36 7.26
N PHE A 26 -2.89 -4.31 7.44
CA PHE A 26 -4.16 -4.10 8.15
C PHE A 26 -4.92 -2.88 7.63
N VAL A 27 -4.96 -2.72 6.31
CA VAL A 27 -5.68 -1.65 5.63
C VAL A 27 -6.59 -2.21 4.54
N SER A 28 -7.47 -1.37 4.00
CA SER A 28 -8.25 -1.75 2.84
C SER A 28 -7.42 -1.80 1.55
N ARG A 29 -7.77 -2.67 0.60
CA ARG A 29 -7.19 -2.65 -0.76
C ARG A 29 -7.32 -1.27 -1.42
N GLN A 30 -8.41 -0.55 -1.17
CA GLN A 30 -8.61 0.81 -1.69
C GLN A 30 -7.54 1.77 -1.16
N SER A 31 -7.09 1.61 0.10
CA SER A 31 -5.97 2.38 0.68
C SER A 31 -4.69 2.14 -0.11
N VAL A 32 -4.32 0.88 -0.32
CA VAL A 32 -3.13 0.50 -1.11
C VAL A 32 -3.21 1.05 -2.53
N SER A 33 -4.36 0.94 -3.19
CA SER A 33 -4.55 1.51 -4.53
C SER A 33 -4.35 3.03 -4.55
N LYS A 34 -4.90 3.77 -3.59
CA LYS A 34 -4.69 5.23 -3.51
C LYS A 34 -3.23 5.60 -3.27
N TRP A 35 -2.52 4.81 -2.46
CA TRP A 35 -1.09 4.98 -2.18
C TRP A 35 -0.22 4.77 -3.41
N GLU A 36 -0.45 3.68 -4.16
CA GLU A 36 0.30 3.39 -5.40
C GLU A 36 0.01 4.37 -6.54
N ASN A 37 -1.14 5.06 -6.49
CA ASN A 37 -1.51 6.09 -7.45
C ASN A 37 -1.16 7.51 -6.97
N GLY A 38 -0.46 7.67 -5.83
CA GLY A 38 -0.03 8.96 -5.30
C GLY A 38 -1.17 9.87 -4.82
N ARG A 39 -2.39 9.35 -4.65
CA ARG A 39 -3.57 10.15 -4.26
C ARG A 39 -3.60 10.48 -2.77
N THR A 40 -3.02 9.62 -1.95
CA THR A 40 -2.89 9.77 -0.50
C THR A 40 -1.60 9.12 -0.06
N THR A 41 -0.99 9.58 1.03
CA THR A 41 0.07 8.85 1.73
C THR A 41 -0.54 8.10 2.93
N PRO A 42 0.11 7.04 3.44
CA PRO A 42 -0.31 6.42 4.69
C PRO A 42 -0.25 7.47 5.79
N ALA A 43 -1.40 7.94 6.25
CA ALA A 43 -1.46 8.56 7.57
C ALA A 43 -1.15 7.45 8.58
N LEU A 44 -0.40 7.74 9.63
CA LEU A 44 0.00 6.84 10.73
C LEU A 44 -1.17 6.12 11.46
N LYS A 45 -2.40 6.20 10.96
CA LYS A 45 -3.65 5.85 11.64
C LYS A 45 -4.17 4.43 11.41
N SER A 46 -3.45 3.55 10.71
CA SER A 46 -3.91 2.15 10.51
C SER A 46 -2.83 1.12 10.85
N LEU A 47 -2.32 1.17 12.07
CA LEU A 47 -1.60 0.04 12.68
C LEU A 47 -2.45 -0.72 13.71
N LEU A 48 -3.73 -0.35 13.86
CA LEU A 48 -4.63 -0.95 14.86
C LEU A 48 -6.07 -1.00 14.30
N SER A 49 -6.48 -2.16 13.82
CA SER A 49 -7.86 -2.64 13.87
C SER A 49 -7.86 -4.15 13.83
#